data_AF-A0A7J6W7G9-F1
#
_entry.id   AF-A0A7J6W7G9-F1
#
_cell.length_a   1.000
_cell.length_b   1.000
_cell.length_c   1.000
_cell.angle_alpha   90.00
_cell.angle_beta   90.00
_cell.angle_gamma   90.00
#
_symmetry.space_group_name_H-M   'P 1'
#
loop_
_entity.id
_entity.type
_entity.pdbx_description
1 polymer ?
#
loop_
_entity_poly.entity_id
_entity_poly.type
_entity_poly.pdbx_seq_one_letter_code
_entity_poly.pdbx_strand_id
1 'polypeptide(L)'
;MSLRDTVVWNSMISGYTRAGFSMDALSCFRHMQRERVKMDSKTIPSILSACGREGDFLRGKEVHGRVVQNIELKSDIAVGNALIDMYAKCGCLDNS
;
A
#
# COMPACT_ATOMS: atom_id res chain seq x y z
N MET A 1 8.80 11.03 -15.70
CA MET A 1 7.92 10.89 -14.53
C MET A 1 8.30 11.98 -13.55
N SER A 2 7.37 12.85 -13.14
CA SER A 2 7.72 13.99 -12.29
C SER A 2 7.58 13.62 -10.81
N LEU A 3 8.45 14.16 -9.96
CA LEU A 3 8.31 14.07 -8.50
C LEU A 3 6.93 14.58 -8.03
N ARG A 4 6.34 15.52 -8.79
CA ARG A 4 5.03 16.10 -8.52
C ARG A 4 3.91 15.06 -8.60
N ASP A 5 3.97 14.15 -9.57
CA ASP A 5 2.94 13.12 -9.75
C ASP A 5 2.93 12.16 -8.55
N THR A 6 4.11 11.71 -8.10
CA THR A 6 4.25 10.86 -6.91
C THR A 6 3.73 11.54 -5.64
N VAL A 7 4.05 12.83 -5.45
CA VAL A 7 3.59 13.58 -4.27
C VAL A 7 2.07 13.73 -4.26
N VAL A 8 1.45 13.98 -5.42
CA VAL A 8 -0.02 14.08 -5.54
C VAL A 8 -0.69 12.75 -5.23
N TRP A 9 -0.22 11.64 -5.83
CA TRP A 9 -0.74 10.30 -5.53
C TRP A 9 -0.61 9.94 -4.06
N ASN A 10 0.55 10.17 -3.45
CA ASN A 10 0.79 9.93 -2.03
C ASN A 10 -0.17 10.73 -1.15
N SER A 11 -0.42 12.00 -1.50
CA SER A 11 -1.32 12.87 -0.76
C SER A 11 -2.77 12.39 -0.85
N MET A 12 -3.25 12.01 -2.04
CA MET A 12 -4.60 11.48 -2.22
C MET A 12 -4.79 10.15 -1.47
N ILE A 13 -3.88 9.20 -1.68
CA ILE A 13 -3.95 7.87 -1.07
C ILE A 13 -3.91 7.97 0.46
N SER A 14 -2.97 8.73 1.01
CA SER A 14 -2.87 8.91 2.47
C SER A 14 -4.06 9.70 3.04
N GLY A 15 -4.61 10.66 2.28
CA GLY A 15 -5.83 11.39 2.62
C GLY A 15 -7.02 10.47 2.79
N TYR A 16 -7.35 9.69 1.75
CA TYR A 16 -8.46 8.74 1.77
C TYR A 16 -8.29 7.67 2.85
N THR A 17 -7.08 7.11 2.98
CA THR A 17 -6.79 6.10 4.01
C THR A 17 -7.02 6.64 5.42
N ARG A 18 -6.53 7.86 5.72
CA ARG A 18 -6.75 8.47 7.05
C ARG A 18 -8.21 8.80 7.32
N ALA A 19 -8.96 9.18 6.29
CA ALA A 19 -10.39 9.48 6.39
C ALA A 19 -11.29 8.24 6.48
N GLY A 20 -10.74 7.03 6.38
CA GLY A 20 -11.51 5.77 6.43
C GLY A 20 -12.08 5.33 5.08
N PHE A 21 -11.82 6.08 4.01
CA PHE A 21 -12.26 5.78 2.64
C PHE A 21 -11.29 4.81 1.96
N SER A 22 -11.19 3.58 2.47
CA SER A 22 -10.20 2.60 1.98
C SER A 22 -10.40 2.26 0.50
N MET A 23 -11.65 2.11 0.05
CA MET A 23 -11.94 1.78 -1.35
C MET A 23 -11.53 2.89 -2.32
N ASP A 24 -11.70 4.16 -1.94
CA ASP A 24 -11.21 5.30 -2.71
C ASP A 24 -9.68 5.33 -2.77
N ALA A 25 -9.01 5.05 -1.64
CA ALA A 25 -7.55 4.91 -1.60
C ALA A 25 -7.06 3.80 -2.55
N LEU A 26 -7.73 2.64 -2.57
CA LEU A 26 -7.41 1.54 -3.48
C LEU A 26 -7.76 1.86 -4.94
N SER A 27 -8.76 2.70 -5.19
CA SER A 27 -9.08 3.21 -6.52
C SER A 27 -7.97 4.13 -7.04
N CYS A 28 -7.52 5.09 -6.22
CA CYS A 28 -6.37 5.93 -6.52
C CYS A 28 -5.12 5.09 -6.80
N PHE A 29 -4.87 4.07 -6.00
CA PHE A 29 -3.76 3.15 -6.22
C PHE A 29 -3.82 2.45 -7.57
N ARG A 30 -4.96 1.91 -7.97
CA ARG A 30 -5.12 1.30 -9.31
C ARG A 30 -4.85 2.30 -10.42
N HIS A 31 -5.24 3.55 -10.24
CA HIS A 31 -4.97 4.60 -11.23
C HIS A 31 -3.47 4.93 -11.30
N MET A 32 -2.82 5.13 -10.16
CA MET A 32 -1.37 5.30 -10.05
C MET A 32 -0.60 4.17 -10.74
N GLN A 33 -1.04 2.91 -10.58
CA GLN A 33 -0.46 1.75 -11.25
C GLN A 33 -0.62 1.81 -12.78
N ARG A 34 -1.80 2.22 -13.28
CA ARG A 34 -2.07 2.37 -14.72
C ARG A 34 -1.21 3.45 -15.36
N GLU A 35 -0.95 4.53 -14.63
CA GLU A 35 -0.01 5.59 -15.03
C GLU A 35 1.46 5.19 -14.88
N ARG A 36 1.74 3.96 -14.41
CA ARG A 36 3.09 3.43 -14.15
C ARG A 36 3.90 4.29 -13.18
N VAL A 37 3.22 4.98 -12.27
CA VAL A 37 3.87 5.76 -11.21
C VAL A 37 4.35 4.79 -10.13
N LYS A 38 5.65 4.86 -9.82
CA LYS A 38 6.30 3.99 -8.82
C LYS A 38 5.84 4.36 -7.41
N MET A 39 5.47 3.35 -6.62
CA MET A 39 5.22 3.51 -5.18
C MET A 39 6.52 3.74 -4.42
N ASP A 40 6.43 4.49 -3.32
CA ASP A 40 7.52 4.68 -2.37
C ASP A 40 7.14 4.18 -0.97
N SER A 41 8.05 4.33 -0.01
CA SER A 41 7.84 3.93 1.38
C SER A 41 6.72 4.69 2.09
N LYS A 42 6.20 5.78 1.51
CA LYS A 42 5.05 6.54 2.05
C LYS A 42 3.73 6.03 1.47
N THR A 43 3.71 5.61 0.20
CA THR A 43 2.50 5.05 -0.42
C THR A 43 2.16 3.68 0.17
N ILE A 44 3.17 2.80 0.30
CA ILE A 44 2.98 1.38 0.62
C ILE A 44 2.22 1.17 1.94
N PRO A 45 2.57 1.81 3.07
CA PRO A 45 1.85 1.60 4.33
C PRO A 45 0.39 2.01 4.26
N SER A 46 0.07 3.09 3.52
CA SER A 46 -1.30 3.56 3.35
C SER A 46 -2.14 2.52 2.58
N ILE A 47 -1.59 1.95 1.51
CA ILE A 47 -2.26 0.92 0.71
C ILE A 47 -2.45 -0.38 1.50
N LEU A 48 -1.43 -0.83 2.22
CA LEU A 48 -1.52 -2.03 3.05
C LEU A 48 -2.56 -1.86 4.16
N SER A 49 -2.61 -0.68 4.80
CA SER A 49 -3.66 -0.37 5.78
C SER A 49 -5.06 -0.40 5.15
N ALA A 50 -5.23 0.11 3.92
CA ALA A 50 -6.50 0.06 3.22
C ALA A 50 -6.90 -1.39 2.88
N CYS A 51 -5.95 -2.21 2.39
CA CYS A 51 -6.20 -3.63 2.14
C CYS A 51 -6.62 -4.37 3.41
N GLY A 52 -5.94 -4.14 4.54
CA GLY A 52 -6.28 -4.78 5.81
C GLY A 52 -7.69 -4.40 6.30
N ARG A 53 -8.10 -3.14 6.13
CA ARG A 53 -9.46 -2.70 6.52
C ARG A 53 -10.56 -3.34 5.67
N GLU A 54 -10.33 -3.50 4.37
CA GLU A 54 -11.28 -4.13 3.46
C GLU A 54 -11.18 -5.66 3.44
N GLY A 55 -10.21 -6.25 4.16
CA GLY A 55 -9.91 -7.68 4.07
C GLY A 55 -9.42 -8.12 2.68
N ASP A 56 -8.88 -7.20 1.87
CA ASP A 56 -8.42 -7.47 0.50
C ASP A 56 -7.03 -8.11 0.49
N PHE A 57 -7.00 -9.38 0.92
CA PHE A 57 -5.79 -10.19 1.03
C PHE A 57 -5.02 -10.29 -0.29
N LEU A 58 -5.72 -10.52 -1.41
CA LEU A 58 -5.08 -10.72 -2.71
C LEU A 58 -4.33 -9.46 -3.15
N ARG A 59 -4.94 -8.29 -3.00
CA ARG A 59 -4.27 -7.02 -3.30
C ARG A 59 -3.12 -6.75 -2.34
N GLY A 60 -3.30 -7.06 -1.05
CA GLY A 60 -2.20 -7.00 -0.07
C GLY A 60 -1.00 -7.86 -0.47
N LYS A 61 -1.23 -9.09 -0.97
CA LYS A 61 -0.17 -9.97 -1.47
C LYS A 61 0.50 -9.44 -2.74
N GLU A 62 -0.25 -8.85 -3.66
CA GLU A 62 0.34 -8.20 -4.84
C GLU A 62 1.31 -7.08 -4.44
N VAL A 63 0.91 -6.23 -3.48
CA VAL A 63 1.74 -5.16 -2.94
C VAL A 63 2.98 -5.74 -2.25
N HIS A 64 2.83 -6.79 -1.44
CA HIS A 64 3.96 -7.48 -0.81
C HIS A 64 4.96 -8.01 -1.84
N GLY A 65 4.48 -8.62 -2.94
CA GLY A 65 5.33 -9.09 -4.04
C GLY A 65 6.20 -7.99 -4.66
N ARG A 66 5.68 -6.75 -4.72
CA ARG A 66 6.44 -5.58 -5.21
C ARG A 66 7.45 -5.07 -4.18
N VAL A 67 7.10 -5.14 -2.89
CA VAL A 67 8.02 -4.77 -1.79
C VAL A 67 9.25 -5.68 -1.79
N VAL A 68 9.08 -7.00 -1.90
CA VAL A 68 10.22 -7.94 -1.84
C VAL A 68 11.19 -7.81 -3.02
N GLN A 69 10.74 -7.25 -4.14
CA GLN A 69 11.57 -6.97 -5.32
C GLN A 69 12.37 -5.66 -5.19
N ASN A 70 12.10 -4.82 -4.19
CA ASN A 70 12.79 -3.55 -3.98
C ASN A 70 13.50 -3.53 -2.62
N ILE A 71 14.84 -3.50 -2.65
CA ILE A 71 15.71 -3.57 -1.46
C ILE A 71 15.39 -2.46 -0.45
N GLU A 72 15.12 -1.24 -0.91
CA GLU A 72 14.80 -0.10 -0.04
C GLU A 72 13.48 -0.31 0.69
N LEU A 73 12.44 -0.76 -0.03
CA LEU A 73 11.11 -1.01 0.56
C LEU A 73 11.12 -2.22 1.49
N LYS A 74 11.84 -3.29 1.11
CA LYS A 74 11.96 -4.51 1.92
C LYS A 74 12.64 -4.24 3.26
N SER A 75 13.56 -3.27 3.31
CA SER A 75 14.31 -2.92 4.52
C SER A 75 13.64 -1.82 5.36
N ASP A 76 12.52 -1.28 4.90
CA ASP A 76 11.80 -0.20 5.58
C ASP A 76 10.91 -0.75 6.70
N ILE A 77 11.13 -0.25 7.92
CA ILE A 77 10.43 -0.71 9.12
C ILE A 77 8.92 -0.37 9.06
N ALA A 78 8.56 0.80 8.52
CA ALA A 78 7.15 1.20 8.43
C ALA A 78 6.41 0.31 7.42
N VAL A 79 7.06 -0.07 6.31
CA VAL A 79 6.54 -1.04 5.36
C VAL A 79 6.37 -2.42 6.01
N GLY A 80 7.38 -2.90 6.75
CA GLY A 80 7.31 -4.17 7.47
C GLY A 80 6.15 -4.23 8.46
N ASN A 81 5.99 -3.20 9.30
CA ASN A 81 4.88 -3.10 10.24
C ASN A 81 3.52 -3.08 9.54
N ALA A 82 3.39 -2.38 8.43
CA ALA A 82 2.16 -2.32 7.66
C ALA A 82 1.81 -3.67 7.00
N LEU A 83 2.80 -4.46 6.58
CA LEU A 83 2.57 -5.81 6.06
C LEU A 83 2.02 -6.73 7.16
N ILE A 84 2.62 -6.71 8.35
CA ILE A 84 2.17 -7.52 9.50
C ILE A 84 0.72 -7.15 9.85
N ASP A 85 0.42 -5.86 10.00
CA ASP A 85 -0.93 -5.36 10.30
C ASP A 85 -1.95 -5.77 9.22
N MET A 86 -1.56 -5.71 7.94
CA MET A 86 -2.43 -6.14 6.84
C MET A 86 -2.73 -7.64 6.90
N TYR A 87 -1.72 -8.50 7.07
CA TYR A 87 -1.94 -9.95 7.19
C TYR A 87 -2.76 -10.30 8.44
N ALA A 88 -2.53 -9.59 9.56
CA ALA A 88 -3.32 -9.72 10.78
C ALA A 88 -4.81 -9.47 10.54
N LYS A 89 -5.13 -8.33 9.92
CA LYS A 89 -6.52 -7.93 9.65
C LYS A 89 -7.20 -8.79 8.60
N CYS A 90 -6.43 -9.34 7.66
CA CYS A 90 -6.92 -10.31 6.68
C CYS A 90 -7.06 -11.74 7.26
N GLY A 91 -6.81 -11.95 8.56
CA GLY A 91 -6.94 -13.26 9.20
C GLY A 91 -5.91 -14.30 8.74
N CYS A 92 -4.74 -13.85 8.28
CA CYS A 92 -3.73 -14.69 7.62
C CYS A 92 -2.39 -14.75 8.36
N LEU A 93 -2.37 -14.68 9.70
CA LEU A 93 -1.12 -14.72 10.47
C LEU A 93 -0.46 -16.10 10.52
N ASP A 94 -1.20 -17.15 10.17
CA ASP A 94 -0.72 -18.54 10.29
C ASP A 94 0.24 -18.98 9.16
N ASN A 95 0.57 -18.09 8.20
CA ASN A 95 1.39 -18.42 7.02
C ASN A 95 2.67 -17.56 6.88
N SER A 96 3.23 -17.09 8.00
CA SER A 96 4.44 -16.25 8.04
C SER A 96 5.72 -17.09 8.05
#